data_AF-A0A9N9JYP7-F1
#
_entry.id   AF-A0A9N9JYP7-F1
#
_cell.length_a   1.000
_cell.length_b   1.000
_cell.length_c   1.000
_cell.angle_alpha   90.00
_cell.angle_beta   90.00
_cell.angle_gamma   90.00
#
_symmetry.space_group_name_H-M   'P 1'
#
loop_
_entity.id
_entity.type
_entity.pdbx_description
1 polymer ?
#
loop_
_entity_poly.entity_id
_entity_poly.type
_entity_poly.pdbx_seq_one_letter_code
_entity_poly.pdbx_strand_id
1 'polypeptide(L)'
;IDREICNDGKKLEVLLLNKDELLGLKELVNLLEPFAQATSLMYGNTYPTLSLMLPMITTLQEYLFKVESKLNHQAVHEVRDEIELNIADRWEDPKIEGYLAAILDPRFKNFKFAPEKFEEIKKYLKHKMQALDENEFLNEQPTTKSSSKLASFFNNVTITKKTSPVDTELKTYFDLPQMILYDSDDPEYQTKNPLSWWQLYSTT
;
A
#
# COMPACT_ATOMS: atom_id res chain seq x y z
N ILE A 1 -34.17 30.27 -41.88
CA ILE A 1 -33.03 29.82 -41.05
C ILE A 1 -31.79 30.14 -41.85
N ASP A 2 -30.88 30.92 -41.28
CA ASP A 2 -29.75 31.51 -41.98
C ASP A 2 -28.75 30.45 -42.46
N ARG A 3 -28.17 30.66 -43.65
CA ARG A 3 -27.28 29.68 -44.29
C ARG A 3 -25.99 29.50 -43.49
N GLU A 4 -25.53 30.56 -42.83
CA GLU A 4 -24.38 30.54 -41.92
C GLU A 4 -24.66 29.71 -40.68
N ILE A 5 -25.82 29.88 -40.03
CA ILE A 5 -26.24 29.09 -38.86
C ILE A 5 -26.26 27.59 -39.18
N CYS A 6 -26.71 27.24 -40.39
CA CYS A 6 -26.76 25.84 -40.85
C CYS A 6 -25.36 25.26 -41.15
N ASN A 7 -24.41 26.09 -41.61
CA ASN A 7 -23.02 25.69 -41.81
C ASN A 7 -22.25 25.55 -40.50
N ASP A 8 -22.51 26.43 -39.53
CA ASP A 8 -21.93 26.32 -38.19
C ASP A 8 -22.45 25.09 -37.44
N GLY A 9 -23.74 24.77 -37.56
CA GLY A 9 -24.31 23.53 -37.01
C GLY A 9 -23.62 22.28 -37.54
N LYS A 10 -23.31 22.22 -38.84
CA LYS A 10 -22.58 21.11 -39.45
C LYS A 10 -21.13 21.02 -39.00
N LYS A 11 -20.45 22.16 -38.79
CA LYS A 11 -19.09 22.18 -38.23
C LYS A 11 -19.08 21.67 -36.79
N LEU A 12 -20.07 22.05 -36.00
CA LEU A 12 -20.24 21.58 -34.62
C LEU A 12 -20.48 20.07 -34.55
N GLU A 13 -21.30 19.49 -35.44
CA GLU A 13 -21.50 18.04 -35.50
C GLU A 13 -20.23 17.24 -35.75
N VAL A 14 -19.28 17.78 -36.53
CA VAL A 14 -17.98 17.14 -36.79
C VAL A 14 -17.03 17.25 -35.60
N LEU A 15 -17.20 18.27 -34.75
CA LEU A 15 -16.37 18.49 -33.56
C LEU A 15 -16.93 17.82 -32.30
N LEU A 16 -18.20 17.42 -32.32
CA LEU A 16 -18.84 16.73 -31.21
C LEU A 16 -18.39 15.28 -31.17
N LEU A 17 -18.05 14.82 -29.96
CA LEU A 17 -17.77 13.42 -29.71
C LEU A 17 -18.97 12.58 -30.14
N ASN A 18 -18.70 11.59 -30.97
CA ASN A 18 -19.71 10.63 -31.36
C ASN A 18 -20.01 9.67 -30.19
N LYS A 19 -21.05 8.83 -30.35
CA LYS A 19 -21.51 7.93 -29.27
C LYS A 19 -20.45 6.89 -28.86
N ASP A 20 -19.65 6.43 -29.81
CA ASP A 20 -18.57 5.48 -29.59
C ASP A 20 -17.44 6.15 -28.80
N GLU A 21 -17.02 7.36 -29.19
CA GLU A 21 -16.02 8.15 -28.47
C GLU A 21 -16.47 8.50 -27.03
N LEU A 22 -17.75 8.86 -26.85
CA LEU A 22 -18.33 9.09 -25.52
C LEU A 22 -18.34 7.82 -24.65
N LEU A 23 -18.61 6.66 -25.26
CA LEU A 23 -18.51 5.38 -24.56
C LEU A 23 -17.07 5.10 -24.15
N GLY A 24 -16.11 5.25 -25.07
CA GLY A 24 -14.69 5.09 -24.80
C GLY A 24 -14.21 6.00 -23.68
N LEU A 25 -14.60 7.27 -23.67
CA LEU A 25 -14.26 8.21 -22.59
C LEU A 25 -14.84 7.77 -21.24
N LYS A 26 -16.10 7.32 -21.22
CA LYS A 26 -16.73 6.85 -19.99
C LYS A 26 -16.05 5.60 -19.45
N GLU A 27 -15.73 4.64 -20.32
CA GLU A 27 -15.00 3.42 -19.95
C GLU A 27 -13.58 3.74 -19.48
N LEU A 28 -12.88 4.66 -20.14
CA LEU A 28 -11.55 5.11 -19.74
C LEU A 28 -11.54 5.78 -18.36
N VAL A 29 -12.50 6.66 -18.08
CA VAL A 29 -12.64 7.27 -16.74
C VAL A 29 -12.85 6.18 -15.68
N ASN A 30 -13.74 5.24 -15.95
CA ASN A 30 -13.98 4.13 -15.01
C ASN A 30 -12.77 3.22 -14.84
N LEU A 31 -11.99 3.01 -15.92
CA LEU A 31 -10.73 2.24 -15.91
C LEU A 31 -9.69 2.88 -15.00
N LEU A 32 -9.57 4.21 -15.06
CA LEU A 32 -8.53 4.97 -14.35
C LEU A 32 -8.91 5.38 -12.92
N GLU A 33 -10.20 5.32 -12.57
CA GLU A 33 -10.70 5.73 -11.25
C GLU A 33 -9.98 5.05 -10.07
N PRO A 34 -9.75 3.72 -10.05
CA PRO A 34 -9.02 3.09 -8.95
C PRO A 34 -7.55 3.53 -8.86
N PHE A 35 -6.93 3.93 -9.98
CA PHE A 35 -5.57 4.45 -10.00
C PHE A 35 -5.48 5.86 -9.41
N ALA A 36 -6.50 6.68 -9.63
CA ALA A 36 -6.63 7.98 -8.98
C ALA A 36 -6.77 7.81 -7.46
N GLN A 37 -7.61 6.87 -7.01
CA GLN A 37 -7.78 6.54 -5.59
C GLN A 37 -6.50 6.01 -4.96
N ALA A 38 -5.83 5.05 -5.63
CA ALA A 38 -4.55 4.50 -5.17
C ALA A 38 -3.49 5.60 -5.06
N THR A 39 -3.42 6.52 -6.03
CA THR A 39 -2.48 7.65 -6.01
C THR A 39 -2.76 8.58 -4.83
N SER A 40 -4.03 8.88 -4.54
CA SER A 40 -4.43 9.67 -3.37
C SER A 40 -3.97 9.02 -2.07
N LEU A 41 -4.22 7.72 -1.91
CA LEU A 41 -3.80 6.94 -0.74
C LEU A 41 -2.27 6.82 -0.62
N MET A 42 -1.53 6.82 -1.72
CA MET A 42 -0.07 6.75 -1.71
C MET A 42 0.60 8.13 -1.58
N TYR A 43 -0.14 9.22 -1.77
CA TYR A 43 0.35 10.59 -1.56
C TYR A 43 0.37 11.01 -0.08
N GLY A 44 -0.23 10.21 0.81
CA GLY A 44 -0.29 10.50 2.25
C GLY A 44 1.09 10.71 2.88
N ASN A 45 1.25 11.80 3.63
CA ASN A 45 2.47 12.12 4.38
C ASN A 45 2.30 11.97 5.90
N THR A 46 1.09 11.64 6.36
CA THR A 46 0.74 11.44 7.78
C THR A 46 0.84 9.99 8.23
N TYR A 47 1.10 9.06 7.31
CA TYR A 47 1.24 7.64 7.60
C TYR A 47 2.30 6.95 6.71
N PRO A 48 2.86 5.81 7.14
CA PRO A 48 3.79 5.04 6.32
C PRO A 48 3.09 4.49 5.05
N THR A 49 3.59 4.86 3.88
CA THR A 49 3.07 4.39 2.58
C THR A 49 3.67 3.06 2.13
N LEU A 50 4.85 2.69 2.67
CA LEU A 50 5.55 1.48 2.26
C LEU A 50 4.76 0.19 2.54
N SER A 51 4.02 0.14 3.65
CA SER A 51 3.20 -1.02 4.01
C SER A 51 1.94 -1.16 3.15
N LEU A 52 1.49 -0.08 2.51
CA LEU A 52 0.34 -0.06 1.60
C LEU A 52 0.70 -0.49 0.19
N MET A 53 1.96 -0.31 -0.20
CA MET A 53 2.43 -0.46 -1.58
C MET A 53 2.05 -1.81 -2.20
N LEU A 54 2.39 -2.93 -1.55
CA LEU A 54 2.09 -4.27 -2.10
C LEU A 54 0.60 -4.59 -2.14
N PRO A 55 -0.17 -4.42 -1.03
CA PRO A 55 -1.63 -4.54 -1.10
C PRO A 55 -2.24 -3.70 -2.23
N MET A 56 -1.75 -2.48 -2.45
CA MET A 56 -2.26 -1.57 -3.48
C MET A 56 -2.04 -2.12 -4.89
N ILE A 57 -0.81 -2.55 -5.20
CA ILE A 57 -0.46 -3.06 -6.54
C ILE A 57 -1.25 -4.33 -6.84
N THR A 58 -1.30 -5.27 -5.89
CA THR A 58 -2.11 -6.50 -6.08
C THR A 58 -3.58 -6.18 -6.29
N THR A 59 -4.12 -5.21 -5.53
CA THR A 59 -5.52 -4.77 -5.70
C THR A 59 -5.77 -4.19 -7.09
N LEU A 60 -4.84 -3.37 -7.60
CA LEU A 60 -4.93 -2.80 -8.95
C LEU A 60 -4.81 -3.87 -10.04
N GLN A 61 -3.93 -4.86 -9.89
CA GLN A 61 -3.81 -5.99 -10.81
C GLN A 61 -5.10 -6.83 -10.85
N GLU A 62 -5.65 -7.17 -9.68
CA GLU A 62 -6.94 -7.86 -9.61
C GLU A 62 -8.07 -7.05 -10.24
N TYR A 63 -8.05 -5.72 -10.10
CA TYR A 63 -9.01 -4.84 -10.73
C TYR A 63 -8.90 -4.89 -12.26
N LEU A 64 -7.70 -4.78 -12.82
CA LEU A 64 -7.45 -4.88 -14.27
C LEU A 64 -7.94 -6.22 -14.83
N PHE A 65 -7.68 -7.32 -14.12
CA PHE A 65 -8.20 -8.64 -14.46
C PHE A 65 -9.74 -8.66 -14.50
N LYS A 66 -10.40 -8.13 -13.47
CA LYS A 66 -11.87 -8.14 -13.36
C LYS A 66 -12.56 -7.21 -14.35
N VAL A 67 -11.94 -6.08 -14.73
CA VAL A 67 -12.57 -5.07 -15.60
C VAL A 67 -12.55 -5.46 -17.08
N GLU A 68 -11.62 -6.32 -17.50
CA GLU A 68 -11.47 -6.79 -18.89
C GLU A 68 -12.81 -7.23 -19.51
N SER A 69 -13.54 -8.10 -18.81
CA SER A 69 -14.84 -8.61 -19.25
C SER A 69 -15.96 -7.56 -19.36
N LYS A 70 -15.73 -6.34 -18.88
CA LYS A 70 -16.72 -5.25 -18.83
C LYS A 70 -16.44 -4.14 -19.85
N LEU A 71 -15.27 -4.13 -20.47
CA LEU A 71 -14.87 -3.13 -21.45
C LEU A 71 -15.44 -3.50 -22.83
N ASN A 72 -15.99 -2.50 -23.53
CA ASN A 72 -16.57 -2.70 -24.87
C ASN A 72 -15.79 -1.93 -25.93
N HIS A 73 -15.14 -0.83 -25.56
CA HIS A 73 -14.42 0.03 -26.49
C HIS A 73 -12.99 -0.44 -26.69
N GLN A 74 -12.62 -0.75 -27.94
CA GLN A 74 -11.32 -1.34 -28.29
C GLN A 74 -10.11 -0.54 -27.79
N ALA A 75 -10.12 0.79 -27.95
CA ALA A 75 -9.00 1.61 -27.47
C ALA A 75 -8.82 1.56 -25.93
N VAL A 76 -9.90 1.27 -25.18
CA VAL A 76 -9.82 1.18 -23.72
C VAL A 76 -9.25 -0.17 -23.30
N HIS A 77 -9.51 -1.25 -24.06
CA HIS A 77 -8.80 -2.53 -23.91
C HIS A 77 -7.30 -2.36 -24.10
N GLU A 78 -6.89 -1.67 -25.17
CA GLU A 78 -5.46 -1.43 -25.45
C GLU A 78 -4.78 -0.65 -24.32
N VAL A 79 -5.45 0.37 -23.78
CA VAL A 79 -4.93 1.11 -22.61
C VAL A 79 -4.83 0.20 -21.38
N ARG A 80 -5.85 -0.61 -21.12
CA ARG A 80 -5.88 -1.55 -19.99
C ARG A 80 -4.72 -2.55 -20.07
N ASP A 81 -4.48 -3.12 -21.24
CA ASP A 81 -3.42 -4.10 -21.47
C ASP A 81 -2.03 -3.46 -21.33
N GLU A 82 -1.85 -2.26 -21.86
CA GLU A 82 -0.61 -1.51 -21.69
C GLU A 82 -0.34 -1.18 -20.21
N ILE A 83 -1.37 -0.81 -19.45
CA ILE A 83 -1.25 -0.58 -18.00
C ILE A 83 -0.86 -1.88 -17.29
N GLU A 84 -1.52 -3.01 -17.61
CA GLU A 84 -1.23 -4.31 -17.00
C GLU A 84 0.23 -4.72 -17.24
N LEU A 85 0.69 -4.62 -18.48
CA LEU A 85 2.08 -4.90 -18.86
C LEU A 85 3.07 -4.02 -18.08
N ASN A 86 2.82 -2.72 -18.01
CA ASN A 86 3.69 -1.78 -17.30
C ASN A 86 3.72 -2.04 -15.78
N ILE A 87 2.61 -2.44 -15.18
CA ILE A 87 2.57 -2.78 -13.75
C ILE A 87 3.34 -4.07 -13.49
N ALA A 88 3.14 -5.10 -14.31
CA ALA A 88 3.84 -6.36 -14.17
C ALA A 88 5.37 -6.19 -14.27
N ASP A 89 5.85 -5.40 -15.24
CA ASP A 89 7.27 -5.10 -15.43
C ASP A 89 7.87 -4.32 -14.24
N ARG A 90 7.19 -3.24 -13.81
CA ARG A 90 7.71 -2.37 -12.73
C ARG A 90 7.70 -3.03 -11.35
N TRP A 91 6.84 -4.02 -11.15
CA TRP A 91 6.61 -4.66 -9.87
C TRP A 91 6.88 -6.17 -9.88
N GLU A 92 7.74 -6.64 -10.80
CA GLU A 92 8.14 -8.05 -10.90
C GLU A 92 8.80 -8.55 -9.60
N ASP A 93 9.65 -7.73 -8.97
CA ASP A 93 10.30 -8.02 -7.69
C ASP A 93 10.05 -6.93 -6.65
N PRO A 94 8.95 -7.02 -5.89
CA PRO A 94 8.76 -6.21 -4.71
C PRO A 94 9.76 -6.65 -3.64
N LYS A 95 10.88 -5.92 -3.57
CA LYS A 95 11.96 -6.15 -2.59
C LYS A 95 11.43 -6.51 -1.20
N ILE A 96 12.21 -7.32 -0.47
CA ILE A 96 11.84 -7.86 0.85
C ILE A 96 11.34 -6.79 1.84
N GLU A 97 11.82 -5.55 1.75
CA GLU A 97 11.39 -4.43 2.59
C GLU A 97 9.90 -4.11 2.45
N GLY A 98 9.32 -4.23 1.25
CA GLY A 98 7.89 -4.01 1.03
C GLY A 98 7.05 -5.05 1.77
N TYR A 99 7.46 -6.31 1.69
CA TYR A 99 6.80 -7.41 2.40
C TYR A 99 6.95 -7.28 3.92
N LEU A 100 8.12 -6.88 4.40
CA LEU A 100 8.35 -6.62 5.83
C LEU A 100 7.51 -5.45 6.34
N ALA A 101 7.40 -4.38 5.57
CA ALA A 101 6.54 -3.25 5.93
C ALA A 101 5.07 -3.68 6.00
N ALA A 102 4.60 -4.47 5.03
CA ALA A 102 3.22 -4.96 5.00
C ALA A 102 2.92 -5.95 6.14
N ILE A 103 3.84 -6.89 6.47
CA ILE A 103 3.56 -7.91 7.49
C ILE A 103 3.54 -7.30 8.90
N LEU A 104 4.30 -6.21 9.11
CA LEU A 104 4.35 -5.44 10.36
C LEU A 104 3.25 -4.36 10.44
N ASP A 105 2.41 -4.24 9.41
CA ASP A 105 1.23 -3.37 9.47
C ASP A 105 0.05 -4.18 9.99
N PRO A 106 -0.56 -3.81 11.13
CA PRO A 106 -1.69 -4.54 11.72
C PRO A 106 -2.89 -4.69 10.77
N ARG A 107 -2.98 -3.84 9.73
CA ARG A 107 -4.00 -3.87 8.68
C ARG A 107 -3.78 -4.98 7.66
N PHE A 108 -2.54 -5.40 7.41
CA PHE A 108 -2.17 -6.34 6.35
C PHE A 108 -1.47 -7.61 6.86
N LYS A 109 -1.40 -7.79 8.17
CA LYS A 109 -0.67 -8.89 8.82
C LYS A 109 -1.15 -10.31 8.46
N ASN A 110 -2.34 -10.47 7.88
CA ASN A 110 -2.81 -11.76 7.34
C ASN A 110 -2.35 -12.04 5.90
N PHE A 111 -1.68 -11.09 5.25
CA PHE A 111 -1.03 -11.27 3.95
C PHE A 111 -1.96 -11.75 2.83
N LYS A 112 -3.25 -11.36 2.87
CA LYS A 112 -4.26 -11.75 1.87
C LYS A 112 -3.86 -11.41 0.41
N PHE A 113 -2.99 -10.43 0.22
CA PHE A 113 -2.52 -9.99 -1.10
C PHE A 113 -1.39 -10.87 -1.68
N ALA A 114 -0.70 -11.65 -0.85
CA ALA A 114 0.39 -12.54 -1.29
C ALA A 114 0.45 -13.79 -0.38
N PRO A 115 -0.62 -14.61 -0.30
CA PRO A 115 -0.71 -15.71 0.64
C PRO A 115 0.43 -16.73 0.49
N GLU A 116 0.93 -16.92 -0.74
CA GLU A 116 2.07 -17.79 -1.06
C GLU A 116 3.39 -17.32 -0.46
N LYS A 117 3.53 -16.02 -0.16
CA LYS A 117 4.73 -15.43 0.46
C LYS A 117 4.67 -15.39 1.98
N PHE A 118 3.51 -15.59 2.59
CA PHE A 118 3.31 -15.32 4.01
C PHE A 118 4.30 -16.07 4.93
N GLU A 119 4.44 -17.38 4.75
CA GLU A 119 5.33 -18.20 5.59
C GLU A 119 6.82 -17.89 5.35
N GLU A 120 7.20 -17.58 4.10
CA GLU A 120 8.56 -17.18 3.72
C GLU A 120 8.95 -15.88 4.46
N ILE A 121 8.09 -14.87 4.38
CA ILE A 121 8.32 -13.55 4.99
C ILE A 121 8.29 -13.64 6.51
N LYS A 122 7.38 -14.43 7.09
CA LYS A 122 7.31 -14.66 8.54
C LYS A 122 8.59 -15.29 9.08
N LYS A 123 9.14 -16.30 8.37
CA LYS A 123 10.42 -16.91 8.72
C LYS A 123 11.58 -15.92 8.61
N TYR A 124 11.61 -15.14 7.53
CA TYR A 124 12.64 -14.11 7.33
C TYR A 124 12.60 -13.06 8.45
N LEU A 125 11.42 -12.56 8.80
CA LEU A 125 11.22 -11.62 9.90
C LEU A 125 11.75 -12.18 11.23
N LYS A 126 11.40 -13.42 11.55
CA LYS A 126 11.89 -14.10 12.76
C LYS A 126 13.41 -14.14 12.82
N HIS A 127 14.08 -14.60 11.76
CA HIS A 127 15.54 -14.65 11.72
C HIS A 127 16.15 -13.25 11.86
N LYS A 128 15.56 -12.23 11.22
CA LYS A 128 16.03 -10.85 11.30
C LYS A 128 15.93 -10.30 12.73
N MET A 129 14.84 -10.58 13.44
CA MET A 129 14.67 -10.19 14.85
C MET A 129 15.70 -10.89 15.75
N GLN A 130 15.88 -12.21 15.60
CA GLN A 130 16.86 -12.98 16.37
C GLN A 130 18.29 -12.47 16.17
N ALA A 131 18.67 -12.16 14.93
CA ALA A 131 19.98 -11.60 14.63
C ALA A 131 20.18 -10.19 15.24
N LEU A 132 19.12 -9.39 15.36
CA LEU A 132 19.21 -8.07 16.01
C LEU A 132 19.42 -8.22 17.53
N ASP A 133 18.68 -9.13 18.17
CA ASP A 133 18.87 -9.44 19.59
C ASP A 133 20.31 -9.88 19.88
N GLU A 134 20.85 -10.82 19.08
CA GLU A 134 22.22 -11.31 19.23
C GLU A 134 23.27 -10.18 19.06
N ASN A 135 23.07 -9.27 18.12
CA ASN A 135 23.98 -8.14 17.89
C ASN A 135 23.92 -7.09 19.01
N GLU A 136 22.75 -6.86 19.63
CA GLU A 136 22.62 -5.99 20.79
C GLU A 136 23.37 -6.53 22.02
N PHE A 137 23.37 -7.85 22.23
CA PHE A 137 24.15 -8.49 23.30
C PHE A 137 25.67 -8.35 23.11
N LEU A 138 26.15 -8.28 21.87
CA LEU A 138 27.59 -8.15 21.56
C LEU A 138 28.11 -6.71 21.60
N ASN A 139 27.23 -5.71 21.47
CA ASN A 139 27.60 -4.28 21.43
C ASN A 139 27.56 -3.56 22.79
N GLU A 140 27.41 -4.28 23.93
CA GLU A 140 27.55 -3.73 25.29
C GLU A 140 29.02 -3.39 25.67
N GLN A 141 29.84 -2.91 24.73
CA GLN A 141 31.15 -2.29 25.02
C GLN A 141 31.01 -0.77 24.98
N PRO A 142 31.56 -0.03 25.97
CA PRO A 142 31.35 1.41 26.09
C PRO A 142 32.08 2.15 24.97
N THR A 143 31.38 2.50 23.89
CA THR A 143 31.95 3.30 22.80
C THR A 143 31.23 4.62 22.60
N THR A 144 32.02 5.67 22.83
CA THR A 144 31.92 7.06 22.36
C THR A 144 30.54 7.73 22.32
N LYS A 145 30.34 8.65 23.27
CA LYS A 145 29.22 9.60 23.33
C LYS A 145 29.12 10.44 22.06
N SER A 146 28.38 9.94 21.06
CA SER A 146 27.85 10.77 19.98
C SER A 146 26.66 11.55 20.53
N SER A 147 26.80 12.87 20.66
CA SER A 147 25.84 13.80 21.26
C SER A 147 24.65 14.13 20.35
N SER A 148 24.27 13.22 19.45
CA SER A 148 23.14 13.46 18.55
C SER A 148 21.83 13.47 19.35
N LYS A 149 21.00 14.49 19.13
CA LYS A 149 19.68 14.60 19.77
C LYS A 149 18.82 13.37 19.53
N LEU A 150 18.98 12.74 18.35
CA LEU A 150 18.34 11.47 18.00
C LEU A 150 18.81 10.32 18.92
N ALA A 151 20.12 10.15 19.09
CA ALA A 151 20.65 9.11 19.96
C ALA A 151 20.19 9.30 21.41
N SER A 152 20.21 10.52 21.94
CA SER A 152 19.68 10.77 23.30
C SER A 152 18.17 10.54 23.42
N PHE A 153 17.40 10.78 22.36
CA PHE A 153 15.96 10.56 22.36
C PHE A 153 15.63 9.06 22.44
N PHE A 154 16.29 8.24 21.62
CA PHE A 154 16.08 6.78 21.61
C PHE A 154 16.79 6.06 22.76
N ASN A 155 17.91 6.55 23.26
CA ASN A 155 18.59 5.98 24.43
C ASN A 155 17.76 6.12 25.72
N ASN A 156 16.93 7.17 25.82
CA ASN A 156 16.02 7.33 26.96
C ASN A 156 14.85 6.32 26.93
N VAL A 157 14.63 5.66 25.79
CA VAL A 157 13.74 4.50 25.64
C VAL A 157 14.55 3.22 25.89
N THR A 158 15.32 3.19 26.99
CA THR A 158 15.82 1.91 27.51
C THR A 158 14.61 1.20 28.11
N ILE A 159 13.90 0.47 27.25
CA ILE A 159 12.84 -0.47 27.63
C ILE A 159 13.42 -1.33 28.76
N THR A 160 12.74 -1.36 29.89
CA THR A 160 13.04 -2.27 31.00
C THR A 160 13.16 -3.68 30.43
N LYS A 161 14.39 -4.16 30.25
CA LYS A 161 14.72 -5.46 29.66
C LYS A 161 13.98 -6.58 30.41
N LYS A 162 12.84 -6.96 29.86
CA LYS A 162 12.32 -8.32 29.93
C LYS A 162 12.12 -8.73 28.47
N THR A 163 13.22 -9.00 27.78
CA THR A 163 13.17 -9.49 26.39
C THR A 163 12.40 -10.80 26.42
N SER A 164 11.17 -10.76 25.91
CA SER A 164 10.41 -11.97 25.69
C SER A 164 11.10 -12.69 24.53
N PRO A 165 11.15 -14.03 24.49
CA PRO A 165 11.71 -14.72 23.34
C PRO A 165 11.02 -14.24 22.05
N VAL A 166 11.77 -13.98 20.96
CA VAL A 166 11.23 -13.53 19.65
C VAL A 166 10.01 -14.35 19.22
N ASP A 167 10.03 -15.66 19.48
CA ASP A 167 8.92 -16.57 19.21
C ASP A 167 7.63 -16.19 19.94
N THR A 168 7.75 -15.72 21.18
CA THR A 168 6.61 -15.27 21.99
C THR A 168 6.07 -13.95 21.46
N GLU A 169 6.94 -13.00 21.12
CA GLU A 169 6.52 -11.68 20.61
C GLU A 169 5.80 -11.79 19.27
N LEU A 170 6.39 -12.50 18.31
CA LEU A 170 5.77 -12.72 17.01
C LEU A 170 4.46 -13.49 17.14
N LYS A 171 4.41 -14.51 18.00
CA LYS A 171 3.17 -15.25 18.24
C LYS A 171 2.09 -14.32 18.80
N THR A 172 2.39 -13.52 19.81
CA THR A 172 1.44 -12.53 20.36
C THR A 172 0.95 -11.58 19.27
N TYR A 173 1.83 -11.02 18.45
CA TYR A 173 1.45 -10.12 17.37
C TYR A 173 0.48 -10.75 16.36
N PHE A 174 0.77 -11.98 15.91
CA PHE A 174 -0.08 -12.68 14.94
C PHE A 174 -1.39 -13.20 15.56
N ASP A 175 -1.42 -13.49 16.86
CA ASP A 175 -2.62 -13.92 17.60
C ASP A 175 -3.62 -12.76 17.83
N LEU A 176 -3.15 -11.50 17.80
CA LEU A 176 -4.03 -10.32 17.93
C LEU A 176 -5.01 -10.19 16.75
N PRO A 177 -6.16 -9.52 16.90
CA PRO A 177 -7.06 -9.25 15.78
C PRO A 177 -6.41 -8.36 14.71
N GLN A 178 -6.72 -8.60 13.45
CA GLN A 178 -6.36 -7.70 12.35
C GLN A 178 -7.14 -6.40 12.46
N MET A 179 -6.45 -5.30 12.21
CA MET A 179 -7.02 -3.97 12.20
C MET A 179 -7.90 -3.75 10.95
N ILE A 180 -8.96 -2.97 11.09
CA ILE A 180 -9.85 -2.56 10.00
C ILE A 180 -9.13 -1.53 9.09
N LEU A 181 -9.46 -1.54 7.79
CA LEU A 181 -8.91 -0.63 6.78
C LEU A 181 -9.65 0.71 6.80
N TYR A 182 -9.30 1.59 7.74
CA TYR A 182 -9.67 3.00 7.69
C TYR A 182 -8.65 3.78 6.86
N ASP A 183 -9.12 4.71 6.03
CA ASP A 183 -8.27 5.71 5.39
C ASP A 183 -8.13 6.96 6.29
N SER A 184 -7.29 7.92 5.89
CA SER A 184 -7.05 9.12 6.71
C SER A 184 -8.26 10.06 6.83
N ASP A 185 -9.23 9.93 5.93
CA ASP A 185 -10.41 10.78 5.88
C ASP A 185 -11.53 10.20 6.76
N ASP A 186 -11.45 8.91 7.13
CA ASP A 186 -12.35 8.26 8.06
C ASP A 186 -12.23 8.89 9.48
N PRO A 187 -13.35 9.35 10.08
CA PRO A 187 -13.34 9.90 11.44
C PRO A 187 -12.75 8.95 12.48
N GLU A 188 -12.87 7.64 12.29
CA GLU A 188 -12.33 6.65 13.20
C GLU A 188 -10.81 6.54 13.11
N TYR A 189 -10.18 6.87 11.96
CA TYR A 189 -8.72 6.78 11.77
C TYR A 189 -7.93 7.63 12.77
N GLN A 190 -8.44 8.80 13.14
CA GLN A 190 -7.78 9.66 14.13
C GLN A 190 -7.56 8.96 15.47
N THR A 191 -8.45 8.04 15.83
CA THR A 191 -8.40 7.28 17.09
C THR A 191 -7.93 5.84 16.91
N LYS A 192 -8.15 5.26 15.73
CA LYS A 192 -7.85 3.87 15.35
C LYS A 192 -6.95 3.88 14.11
N ASN A 193 -5.72 4.37 14.24
CA ASN A 193 -4.68 4.24 13.21
C ASN A 193 -3.68 3.14 13.61
N PRO A 194 -2.81 2.68 12.68
CA PRO A 194 -1.84 1.64 13.00
C PRO A 194 -0.94 1.97 14.20
N LEU A 195 -0.58 3.25 14.40
CA LEU A 195 0.28 3.66 15.52
C LEU A 195 -0.48 3.60 16.86
N SER A 196 -1.73 4.05 16.91
CA SER A 196 -2.55 3.93 18.12
C SER A 196 -2.88 2.47 18.44
N TRP A 197 -3.01 1.62 17.42
CA TRP A 197 -3.12 0.16 17.59
C TRP A 197 -1.89 -0.41 18.30
N TRP A 198 -0.68 -0.07 17.83
CA TRP A 198 0.56 -0.52 18.48
C TRP A 198 0.67 -0.05 19.93
N GLN A 199 0.27 1.19 20.23
CA GLN A 199 0.28 1.72 21.60
C GLN A 199 -0.67 0.96 22.54
N LEU A 200 -1.82 0.52 22.04
CA LEU A 200 -2.79 -0.23 22.83
C LEU A 200 -2.27 -1.62 23.22
N TYR A 201 -1.53 -2.27 22.32
CA TYR A 201 -1.06 -3.65 22.49
C TYR A 201 0.40 -3.77 22.92
N SER A 202 1.14 -2.66 23.06
CA SER A 202 2.54 -2.68 23.52
C SER A 202 2.71 -2.86 25.03
N THR A 203 1.62 -2.91 25.81
CA THR A 203 1.63 -2.99 27.28
C THR A 203 1.16 -4.34 27.85
N THR A 204 0.85 -5.31 27.00
CA THR A 204 0.50 -6.70 27.35
C THR A 204 1.63 -7.64 27.03
#